data_AF-A0A5Q4SUR5-F1
#
_entry.id   AF-A0A5Q4SUR5-F1
#
_cell.length_a   1.000
_cell.length_b   1.000
_cell.length_c   1.000
_cell.angle_alpha   90.00
_cell.angle_beta   90.00
_cell.angle_gamma   90.00
#
_symmetry.space_group_name_H-M   'P 1'
#
loop_
_entity.id
_entity.type
_entity.pdbx_description
1 polymer ?
#
loop_
_entity_poly.entity_id
_entity_poly.type
_entity_poly.pdbx_seq_one_letter_code
_entity_poly.pdbx_strand_id
1 'polypeptide(L)'
;MTTIPEPVTRAARSMADRALSWLHANRNLGGLPPDTTETMADPDSVYKPLGETTLAASLILRDGVAGPGRLAAAQSLMDFTWEQFRRGDMIYERQLRHTLMTDPLEMYAPFVRCGYRHEGLDRLLAHRSRMRSAGSVEVLPNRRLAVANAARIVGLRPTEDMGALAAATWLGARPEPWAVNWITAYAVTHTVFHLTDWGADPGGLPPELADYVRTWLPVWIDVWREVGQWDLVTELLIVGASIEDPYFRPEDWEAVAALQHEDGLVPRDSDPVDDDPQQRFTDHQHTVVVAAVAGSIALARAGQR
;
A
#
# COMPACT_ATOMS: atom_id res chain seq x y z
N MET A 1 1.51 -15.14 21.25
CA MET A 1 0.47 -15.07 20.20
C MET A 1 -0.69 -14.24 20.71
N THR A 2 -0.80 -13.00 20.23
CA THR A 2 -1.83 -12.06 20.65
C THR A 2 -3.13 -12.37 19.91
N THR A 3 -4.19 -12.73 20.64
CA THR A 3 -5.53 -12.90 20.07
C THR A 3 -6.08 -11.53 19.68
N ILE A 4 -6.47 -11.35 18.41
CA ILE A 4 -7.10 -10.11 17.96
C ILE A 4 -8.44 -9.94 18.68
N PRO A 5 -8.74 -8.76 19.27
CA PRO A 5 -10.02 -8.50 19.90
C PRO A 5 -11.20 -8.68 18.91
N GLU A 6 -12.32 -9.21 19.40
CA GLU A 6 -13.54 -9.35 18.60
C GLU A 6 -14.01 -8.03 17.97
N PRO A 7 -14.01 -6.88 18.69
CA PRO A 7 -14.40 -5.61 18.10
C PRO A 7 -13.52 -5.21 16.91
N VAL A 8 -12.20 -5.44 17.01
CA VAL A 8 -11.23 -5.21 15.94
C VAL A 8 -11.54 -6.11 14.74
N THR A 9 -11.79 -7.39 14.96
CA THR A 9 -12.13 -8.34 13.89
C THR A 9 -13.39 -7.91 13.13
N ARG A 10 -14.41 -7.44 13.84
CA ARG A 10 -15.66 -6.94 13.25
C ARG A 10 -15.45 -5.65 12.47
N ALA A 11 -14.74 -4.68 13.02
CA ALA A 11 -14.40 -3.42 12.36
C ALA A 11 -13.57 -3.67 11.10
N ALA A 12 -12.48 -4.44 11.21
CA ALA A 12 -11.60 -4.82 10.10
C ALA A 12 -12.37 -5.52 8.96
N ARG A 13 -13.33 -6.40 9.30
CA ARG A 13 -14.18 -7.05 8.30
C ARG A 13 -15.07 -6.06 7.57
N SER A 14 -15.77 -5.19 8.28
CA SER A 14 -16.62 -4.16 7.68
C SER A 14 -15.81 -3.25 6.76
N MET A 15 -14.68 -2.73 7.26
CA MET A 15 -13.76 -1.87 6.51
C MET A 15 -13.34 -2.54 5.21
N ALA A 16 -12.81 -3.77 5.28
CA ALA A 16 -12.31 -4.49 4.11
C ALA A 16 -13.41 -4.79 3.09
N ASP A 17 -14.58 -5.28 3.52
CA ASP A 17 -15.68 -5.66 2.62
C ASP A 17 -16.25 -4.46 1.88
N ARG A 18 -16.56 -3.38 2.61
CA ARG A 18 -17.19 -2.19 2.03
C ARG A 18 -16.20 -1.38 1.18
N ALA A 19 -14.95 -1.23 1.63
CA ALA A 19 -13.93 -0.52 0.87
C ALA A 19 -13.62 -1.23 -0.44
N LEU A 20 -13.47 -2.56 -0.44
CA LEU A 20 -13.27 -3.30 -1.69
C LEU A 20 -14.49 -3.20 -2.62
N SER A 21 -15.71 -3.24 -2.06
CA SER A 21 -16.94 -3.06 -2.84
C SER A 21 -16.98 -1.68 -3.50
N TRP A 22 -16.59 -0.62 -2.77
CA TRP A 22 -16.49 0.73 -3.30
C TRP A 22 -15.44 0.84 -4.41
N LEU A 23 -14.24 0.28 -4.21
CA LEU A 23 -13.18 0.27 -5.23
C LEU A 23 -13.63 -0.48 -6.48
N HIS A 24 -14.28 -1.62 -6.31
CA HIS A 24 -14.84 -2.37 -7.43
C HIS A 24 -15.88 -1.52 -8.16
N ALA A 25 -16.89 -0.99 -7.48
CA ALA A 25 -17.95 -0.20 -8.09
C ALA A 25 -17.43 1.04 -8.85
N ASN A 26 -16.41 1.70 -8.31
CA ASN A 26 -15.87 2.96 -8.84
C ASN A 26 -14.62 2.81 -9.72
N ARG A 27 -14.17 1.58 -9.99
CA ARG A 27 -12.92 1.27 -10.73
C ARG A 27 -12.74 2.03 -12.06
N ASN A 28 -13.83 2.36 -12.75
CA ASN A 28 -13.78 3.09 -14.02
C ASN A 28 -13.41 4.57 -13.86
N LEU A 29 -13.67 5.19 -12.69
CA LEU A 29 -13.30 6.59 -12.41
C LEU A 29 -11.78 6.77 -12.25
N GLY A 30 -11.08 5.70 -11.87
CA GLY A 30 -9.61 5.64 -11.85
C GLY A 30 -9.00 5.01 -13.10
N GLY A 31 -9.81 4.66 -14.11
CA GLY A 31 -9.32 4.10 -15.36
C GLY A 31 -8.46 5.09 -16.15
N LEU A 32 -7.60 4.58 -17.03
CA LEU A 32 -6.86 5.45 -17.94
C LEU A 32 -7.83 6.03 -18.98
N PRO A 33 -7.80 7.35 -19.23
CA PRO A 33 -8.54 7.93 -20.34
C PRO A 33 -8.21 7.25 -21.68
N PRO A 34 -9.16 7.18 -22.63
CA PRO A 34 -8.87 6.80 -24.00
C PRO A 34 -7.68 7.61 -24.54
N ASP A 35 -6.81 6.98 -25.32
CA ASP A 35 -5.60 7.58 -25.90
C ASP A 35 -4.49 7.94 -24.91
N THR A 36 -4.60 7.54 -23.63
CA THR A 36 -3.46 7.66 -22.70
C THR A 36 -2.25 6.89 -23.22
N THR A 37 -1.13 7.58 -23.30
CA THR A 37 0.16 7.06 -23.76
C THR A 37 1.10 6.87 -22.58
N GLU A 38 2.21 6.18 -22.81
CA GLU A 38 3.28 5.98 -21.83
C GLU A 38 4.01 7.28 -21.44
N THR A 39 3.81 8.36 -22.21
CA THR A 39 4.42 9.69 -22.02
C THR A 39 3.77 10.55 -20.95
N MET A 40 2.94 9.97 -20.09
CA MET A 40 2.40 10.69 -18.93
C MET A 40 3.53 11.27 -18.10
N ALA A 41 3.63 12.60 -18.10
CA ALA A 41 4.68 13.35 -17.42
C ALA A 41 4.54 13.29 -15.89
N ASP A 42 3.32 13.15 -15.38
CA ASP A 42 3.02 13.10 -13.95
C ASP A 42 2.59 11.68 -13.52
N PRO A 43 3.44 10.95 -12.77
CA PRO A 43 3.08 9.66 -12.17
C PRO A 43 1.92 9.73 -11.18
N ASP A 44 1.67 10.90 -10.58
CA ASP A 44 0.65 11.08 -9.53
C ASP A 44 -0.76 11.33 -10.09
N SER A 45 -0.90 11.55 -11.41
CA SER A 45 -2.18 11.93 -12.05
C SER A 45 -3.19 10.77 -12.16
N VAL A 46 -3.15 9.97 -13.23
CA VAL A 46 -4.09 8.85 -13.47
C VAL A 46 -3.47 7.48 -13.23
N TYR A 47 -2.15 7.44 -13.01
CA TYR A 47 -1.38 6.20 -12.90
C TYR A 47 -1.37 5.66 -11.47
N LYS A 48 -1.33 6.54 -10.48
CA LYS A 48 -1.30 6.20 -9.05
C LYS A 48 -2.57 5.46 -8.57
N PRO A 49 -3.80 5.91 -8.88
CA PRO A 49 -5.03 5.21 -8.47
C PRO A 49 -5.12 3.75 -8.92
N LEU A 50 -4.68 3.46 -10.15
CA LEU A 50 -4.64 2.09 -10.69
C LEU A 50 -3.59 1.25 -9.97
N GLY A 51 -2.40 1.81 -9.72
CA GLY A 51 -1.34 1.15 -8.98
C GLY A 51 -1.79 0.75 -7.57
N GLU A 52 -2.45 1.66 -6.86
CA GLU A 52 -2.96 1.45 -5.51
C GLU A 52 -4.08 0.41 -5.47
N THR A 53 -5.02 0.48 -6.41
CA THR A 53 -6.08 -0.53 -6.56
C THR A 53 -5.48 -1.91 -6.84
N THR A 54 -4.46 -1.99 -7.69
CA THR A 54 -3.74 -3.24 -8.00
C THR A 54 -3.01 -3.76 -6.77
N LEU A 55 -2.34 -2.90 -6.01
CA LEU A 55 -1.67 -3.27 -4.77
C LEU A 55 -2.69 -3.87 -3.78
N ALA A 56 -3.79 -3.17 -3.51
CA ALA A 56 -4.82 -3.64 -2.58
C ALA A 56 -5.38 -5.01 -2.97
N ALA A 57 -5.76 -5.17 -4.24
CA ALA A 57 -6.26 -6.43 -4.77
C ALA A 57 -5.21 -7.55 -4.66
N SER A 58 -3.94 -7.26 -4.94
CA SER A 58 -2.86 -8.25 -4.84
C SER A 58 -2.62 -8.75 -3.41
N LEU A 59 -2.77 -7.87 -2.41
CA LEU A 59 -2.60 -8.22 -1.00
C LEU A 59 -3.78 -9.08 -0.51
N ILE A 60 -5.01 -8.73 -0.89
CA ILE A 60 -6.21 -9.52 -0.58
C ILE A 60 -6.12 -10.94 -1.14
N LEU A 61 -5.67 -11.06 -2.39
CA LEU A 61 -5.51 -12.36 -3.06
C LEU A 61 -4.36 -13.18 -2.44
N ARG A 62 -3.24 -12.53 -2.11
CA ARG A 62 -2.09 -13.17 -1.44
C ARG A 62 -2.50 -13.78 -0.11
N ASP A 63 -3.23 -13.03 0.71
CA ASP A 63 -3.54 -13.44 2.08
C ASP A 63 -4.59 -14.56 2.10
N GLY A 64 -5.51 -14.61 1.12
CA GLY A 64 -6.43 -15.73 0.94
C GLY A 64 -7.47 -15.94 2.06
N VAL A 65 -7.48 -15.10 3.10
CA VAL A 65 -8.39 -15.18 4.26
C VAL A 65 -9.77 -14.57 3.97
N ALA A 66 -9.95 -13.99 2.79
CA ALA A 66 -11.18 -13.39 2.32
C ALA A 66 -12.21 -14.44 1.87
N GLY A 67 -13.51 -14.13 2.04
CA GLY A 67 -14.58 -14.99 1.53
C GLY A 67 -14.64 -15.02 -0.01
N PRO A 68 -15.30 -16.02 -0.63
CA PRO A 68 -15.26 -16.23 -2.09
C PRO A 68 -15.67 -14.99 -2.92
N GLY A 69 -16.68 -14.23 -2.47
CA GLY A 69 -17.11 -13.01 -3.16
C GLY A 69 -16.06 -11.91 -3.16
N ARG A 70 -15.33 -11.75 -2.05
CA ARG A 70 -14.26 -10.76 -1.93
C ARG A 70 -13.03 -11.14 -2.76
N LEU A 71 -12.66 -12.43 -2.76
CA LEU A 71 -11.61 -12.95 -3.65
C LEU A 71 -11.97 -12.74 -5.13
N ALA A 72 -13.23 -12.99 -5.51
CA ALA A 72 -13.69 -12.73 -6.88
C ALA A 72 -13.65 -11.24 -7.25
N ALA A 73 -14.04 -10.34 -6.34
CA ALA A 73 -13.96 -8.89 -6.55
C ALA A 73 -12.50 -8.42 -6.68
N ALA A 74 -11.59 -8.90 -5.83
CA ALA A 74 -10.16 -8.60 -5.92
C ALA A 74 -9.55 -9.13 -7.23
N GLN A 75 -9.89 -10.36 -7.63
CA GLN A 75 -9.49 -10.92 -8.93
C GLN A 75 -10.00 -10.06 -10.10
N SER A 76 -11.27 -9.64 -10.06
CA SER A 76 -11.85 -8.75 -11.06
C SER A 76 -11.14 -7.39 -11.13
N LEU A 77 -10.65 -6.86 -10.01
CA LEU A 77 -9.85 -5.63 -10.00
C LEU A 77 -8.46 -5.85 -10.60
N MET A 78 -7.81 -6.98 -10.30
CA MET A 78 -6.53 -7.34 -10.93
C MET A 78 -6.66 -7.46 -12.45
N ASP A 79 -7.69 -8.16 -12.93
CA ASP A 79 -7.96 -8.30 -14.36
C ASP A 79 -8.24 -6.93 -15.01
N PHE A 80 -9.05 -6.11 -14.35
CA PHE A 80 -9.34 -4.75 -14.82
C PHE A 80 -8.08 -3.91 -14.95
N THR A 81 -7.27 -3.79 -13.89
CA THR A 81 -6.07 -2.95 -13.93
C THR A 81 -5.02 -3.50 -14.88
N TRP A 82 -4.91 -4.83 -15.03
CA TRP A 82 -4.02 -5.44 -16.02
C TRP A 82 -4.39 -5.05 -17.45
N GLU A 83 -5.68 -5.08 -17.78
CA GLU A 83 -6.17 -4.62 -19.09
C GLU A 83 -5.97 -3.10 -19.28
N GLN A 84 -6.16 -2.28 -18.23
CA GLN A 84 -5.87 -0.85 -18.28
C GLN A 84 -4.39 -0.58 -18.63
N PHE A 85 -3.47 -1.36 -18.06
CA PHE A 85 -2.04 -1.30 -18.41
C PHE A 85 -1.68 -2.02 -19.71
N ARG A 86 -2.67 -2.35 -20.54
CA ARG A 86 -2.51 -3.08 -21.82
C ARG A 86 -1.69 -4.35 -21.63
N ARG A 87 -2.03 -5.11 -20.59
CA ARG A 87 -1.36 -6.35 -20.22
C ARG A 87 0.16 -6.19 -20.02
N GLY A 88 0.56 -5.05 -19.47
CA GLY A 88 1.95 -4.73 -19.15
C GLY A 88 2.71 -3.96 -20.22
N ASP A 89 2.17 -3.83 -21.45
CA ASP A 89 2.83 -3.09 -22.54
C ASP A 89 3.10 -1.63 -22.13
N MET A 90 2.15 -0.97 -21.47
CA MET A 90 2.32 0.41 -21.03
C MET A 90 3.44 0.56 -19.98
N ILE A 91 3.53 -0.39 -19.04
CA ILE A 91 4.58 -0.39 -18.01
C ILE A 91 5.95 -0.63 -18.66
N TYR A 92 6.01 -1.55 -19.63
CA TYR A 92 7.19 -1.80 -20.45
C TYR A 92 7.65 -0.56 -21.22
N GLU A 93 6.77 0.07 -21.99
CA GLU A 93 7.07 1.26 -22.79
C GLU A 93 7.55 2.42 -21.91
N ARG A 94 6.90 2.64 -20.76
CA ARG A 94 7.30 3.65 -19.77
C ARG A 94 8.70 3.37 -19.24
N GLN A 95 8.99 2.13 -18.82
CA GLN A 95 10.31 1.78 -18.30
C GLN A 95 11.40 1.89 -19.37
N LEU A 96 11.07 1.58 -20.62
CA LEU A 96 12.00 1.67 -21.75
C LEU A 96 12.37 3.13 -22.06
N ARG A 97 11.39 4.03 -22.08
CA ARG A 97 11.59 5.46 -22.36
C ARG A 97 12.18 6.23 -21.20
N HIS A 98 11.86 5.83 -19.97
CA HIS A 98 12.31 6.49 -18.75
C HIS A 98 13.14 5.53 -17.90
N THR A 99 14.34 5.22 -18.39
CA THR A 99 15.23 4.19 -17.81
C THR A 99 15.49 4.33 -16.31
N LEU A 100 15.56 5.56 -15.80
CA LEU A 100 15.88 5.83 -14.39
C LEU A 100 14.65 5.91 -13.47
N MET A 101 13.43 5.98 -14.02
CA MET A 101 12.21 5.94 -13.21
C MET A 101 12.09 4.59 -12.50
N THR A 102 11.53 4.62 -11.28
CA THR A 102 11.40 3.43 -10.42
C THR A 102 9.97 2.92 -10.32
N ASP A 103 8.98 3.78 -10.54
CA ASP A 103 7.55 3.47 -10.48
C ASP A 103 7.11 2.30 -11.37
N PRO A 104 7.69 2.01 -12.57
CA PRO A 104 7.23 0.86 -13.36
C PRO A 104 7.48 -0.48 -12.65
N LEU A 105 8.63 -0.62 -11.97
CA LEU A 105 8.94 -1.83 -11.20
C LEU A 105 7.96 -2.00 -10.04
N GLU A 106 7.68 -0.91 -9.34
CA GLU A 106 6.80 -0.89 -8.17
C GLU A 106 5.34 -1.19 -8.57
N MET A 107 4.87 -0.69 -9.70
CA MET A 107 3.54 -1.02 -10.24
C MET A 107 3.44 -2.44 -10.79
N TYR A 108 4.53 -2.99 -11.32
CA TYR A 108 4.54 -4.35 -11.86
C TYR A 108 4.57 -5.42 -10.77
N ALA A 109 5.16 -5.14 -9.61
CA ALA A 109 5.30 -6.11 -8.52
C ALA A 109 3.95 -6.71 -8.04
N PRO A 110 2.88 -5.93 -7.80
CA PRO A 110 1.55 -6.46 -7.50
C PRO A 110 1.00 -7.45 -8.54
N PHE A 111 1.20 -7.18 -9.83
CA PHE A 111 0.80 -8.08 -10.93
C PHE A 111 1.55 -9.41 -10.85
N VAL A 112 2.87 -9.34 -10.71
CA VAL A 112 3.72 -10.51 -10.55
C VAL A 112 3.30 -11.37 -9.37
N ARG A 113 3.01 -10.76 -8.23
CA ARG A 113 2.55 -11.46 -7.02
C ARG A 113 1.34 -12.35 -7.29
N CYS A 114 0.46 -11.93 -8.19
CA CYS A 114 -0.75 -12.67 -8.59
C CYS A 114 -0.57 -13.50 -9.88
N GLY A 115 0.65 -13.66 -10.39
CA GLY A 115 0.95 -14.51 -11.54
C GLY A 115 0.83 -13.84 -12.91
N TYR A 116 0.51 -12.55 -12.98
CA TYR A 116 0.52 -11.79 -14.23
C TYR A 116 1.96 -11.49 -14.62
N ARG A 117 2.33 -11.82 -15.85
CA ARG A 117 3.69 -11.65 -16.37
C ARG A 117 3.68 -11.03 -17.75
N HIS A 118 4.69 -10.21 -17.99
CA HIS A 118 5.00 -9.66 -19.30
C HIS A 118 6.49 -9.88 -19.60
N GLU A 119 6.80 -10.77 -20.54
CA GLU A 119 8.17 -11.22 -20.79
C GLU A 119 9.15 -10.11 -21.18
N GLY A 120 8.71 -9.13 -21.98
CA GLY A 120 9.57 -8.01 -22.41
C GLY A 120 10.02 -7.14 -21.22
N LEU A 121 9.07 -6.75 -20.38
CA LEU A 121 9.28 -6.09 -19.09
C LEU A 121 10.16 -6.90 -18.14
N ASP A 122 9.93 -8.20 -17.97
CA ASP A 122 10.81 -9.05 -17.14
C ASP A 122 12.26 -8.98 -17.62
N ARG A 123 12.50 -9.09 -18.93
CA ARG A 123 13.84 -8.96 -19.54
C ARG A 123 14.43 -7.56 -19.33
N LEU A 124 13.64 -6.51 -19.53
CA LEU A 124 14.07 -5.12 -19.37
C LEU A 124 14.45 -4.81 -17.92
N LEU A 125 13.64 -5.21 -16.95
CA LEU A 125 13.91 -5.02 -15.53
C LEU A 125 15.13 -5.83 -15.07
N ALA A 126 15.29 -7.07 -15.57
CA ALA A 126 16.48 -7.87 -15.32
C ALA A 126 17.77 -7.20 -15.83
N HIS A 127 17.72 -6.54 -17.01
CA HIS A 127 18.84 -5.75 -17.52
C HIS A 127 19.07 -4.50 -16.66
N ARG A 128 18.02 -3.71 -16.42
CA ARG A 128 18.06 -2.47 -15.63
C ARG A 128 18.63 -2.70 -14.23
N SER A 129 18.26 -3.79 -13.55
CA SER A 129 18.75 -4.12 -12.20
C SER A 129 20.28 -4.27 -12.11
N ARG A 130 20.96 -4.50 -13.23
CA ARG A 130 22.43 -4.63 -13.29
C ARG A 130 23.14 -3.32 -13.62
N MET A 131 22.39 -2.28 -13.96
CA MET A 131 22.95 -0.98 -14.32
C MET A 131 23.32 -0.20 -13.06
N ARG A 132 24.56 0.34 -13.02
CA ARG A 132 24.98 1.23 -11.92
C ARG A 132 24.06 2.44 -11.80
N SER A 133 23.69 3.05 -12.93
CA SER A 133 22.82 4.23 -12.92
C SER A 133 21.44 3.95 -12.31
N ALA A 134 20.90 2.74 -12.47
CA ALA A 134 19.63 2.36 -11.84
C ALA A 134 19.76 2.21 -10.31
N GLY A 135 20.92 1.76 -9.81
CA GLY A 135 21.22 1.70 -8.38
C GLY A 135 21.66 3.04 -7.77
N SER A 136 21.96 4.05 -8.58
CA SER A 136 22.41 5.37 -8.17
C SER A 136 21.35 6.47 -8.31
N VAL A 137 20.08 6.11 -8.57
CA VAL A 137 18.99 7.08 -8.62
C VAL A 137 18.80 7.71 -7.24
N GLU A 138 18.70 9.04 -7.20
CA GLU A 138 18.41 9.79 -5.99
C GLU A 138 16.90 9.68 -5.68
N VAL A 139 16.58 9.01 -4.59
CA VAL A 139 15.21 8.83 -4.09
C VAL A 139 15.21 8.94 -2.57
N LEU A 140 14.05 9.27 -2.00
CA LEU A 140 13.86 9.23 -0.55
C LEU A 140 14.12 7.83 0.00
N PRO A 141 14.68 7.68 1.21
CA PRO A 141 15.03 6.38 1.77
C PRO A 141 13.88 5.35 1.84
N ASN A 142 12.67 5.79 2.23
CA ASN A 142 11.48 4.92 2.26
C ASN A 142 11.07 4.47 0.84
N ARG A 143 11.24 5.33 -0.17
CA ARG A 143 11.00 4.96 -1.57
C ARG A 143 12.04 3.94 -2.07
N ARG A 144 13.29 4.05 -1.62
CA ARG A 144 14.33 3.06 -1.93
C ARG A 144 13.96 1.66 -1.40
N LEU A 145 13.39 1.58 -0.20
CA LEU A 145 12.84 0.33 0.33
C LEU A 145 11.69 -0.22 -0.53
N ALA A 146 10.80 0.65 -1.03
CA ALA A 146 9.72 0.24 -1.94
C ALA A 146 10.27 -0.44 -3.20
N VAL A 147 11.30 0.15 -3.82
CA VAL A 147 11.98 -0.39 -4.99
C VAL A 147 12.66 -1.73 -4.68
N ALA A 148 13.35 -1.84 -3.55
CA ALA A 148 14.01 -3.07 -3.13
C ALA A 148 12.99 -4.20 -2.86
N ASN A 149 11.87 -3.89 -2.20
CA ASN A 149 10.79 -4.85 -2.00
C ASN A 149 10.16 -5.28 -3.34
N ALA A 150 9.84 -4.32 -4.22
CA ALA A 150 9.31 -4.63 -5.56
C ALA A 150 10.27 -5.52 -6.37
N ALA A 151 11.57 -5.24 -6.33
CA ALA A 151 12.59 -6.07 -6.97
C ALA A 151 12.58 -7.52 -6.44
N ARG A 152 12.46 -7.68 -5.12
CA ARG A 152 12.32 -9.01 -4.47
C ARG A 152 11.07 -9.73 -4.94
N ILE A 153 9.91 -9.07 -4.96
CA ILE A 153 8.63 -9.66 -5.42
C ILE A 153 8.74 -10.11 -6.89
N VAL A 154 9.35 -9.28 -7.75
CA VAL A 154 9.52 -9.59 -9.16
C VAL A 154 10.47 -10.78 -9.39
N GLY A 155 11.34 -11.07 -8.41
CA GLY A 155 12.36 -12.12 -8.49
C GLY A 155 13.68 -11.63 -9.09
N LEU A 156 13.94 -10.31 -9.03
CA LEU A 156 15.22 -9.75 -9.46
C LEU A 156 16.30 -10.07 -8.44
N ARG A 157 17.56 -10.14 -8.90
CA ARG A 157 18.71 -10.39 -8.02
C ARG A 157 18.79 -9.26 -6.98
N PRO A 158 18.84 -9.57 -5.67
CA PRO A 158 19.05 -8.56 -4.65
C PRO A 158 20.38 -7.84 -4.89
N THR A 159 20.32 -6.52 -5.02
CA THR A 159 21.50 -5.66 -5.15
C THR A 159 21.74 -4.80 -3.91
N GLU A 160 20.76 -4.72 -3.01
CA GLU A 160 20.78 -3.85 -1.84
C GLU A 160 20.54 -4.65 -0.57
N ASP A 161 21.20 -4.23 0.50
CA ASP A 161 20.99 -4.76 1.85
C ASP A 161 19.80 -4.05 2.49
N MET A 162 18.71 -4.79 2.74
CA MET A 162 17.50 -4.25 3.36
C MET A 162 17.78 -3.62 4.73
N GLY A 163 18.73 -4.14 5.51
CA GLY A 163 19.11 -3.57 6.80
C GLY A 163 19.79 -2.20 6.65
N ALA A 164 20.69 -2.07 5.67
CA ALA A 164 21.31 -0.78 5.35
C ALA A 164 20.29 0.24 4.82
N LEU A 165 19.33 -0.20 3.99
CA LEU A 165 18.24 0.65 3.52
C LEU A 165 17.34 1.10 4.68
N ALA A 166 17.00 0.20 5.61
CA ALA A 166 16.22 0.52 6.81
C ALA A 166 16.93 1.58 7.65
N ALA A 167 18.23 1.41 7.91
CA ALA A 167 19.03 2.34 8.70
C ALA A 167 19.12 3.74 8.09
N ALA A 168 18.98 3.88 6.76
CA ALA A 168 19.01 5.16 6.07
C ALA A 168 17.68 5.95 6.17
N THR A 169 16.60 5.33 6.68
CA THR A 169 15.31 6.00 6.84
C THR A 169 15.26 6.86 8.10
N TRP A 170 14.29 7.79 8.16
CA TRP A 170 13.99 8.51 9.39
C TRP A 170 13.67 7.57 10.55
N LEU A 171 12.88 6.51 10.29
CA LEU A 171 12.57 5.49 11.29
C LEU A 171 13.82 4.75 11.76
N GLY A 172 14.74 4.43 10.84
CA GLY A 172 16.03 3.78 11.13
C GLY A 172 16.91 4.57 12.11
N ALA A 173 16.86 5.90 12.00
CA ALA A 173 17.56 6.80 12.91
C ALA A 173 16.92 6.87 14.32
N ARG A 174 15.67 6.40 14.48
CA ARG A 174 14.88 6.46 15.73
C ARG A 174 14.98 7.82 16.47
N PRO A 175 14.71 8.94 15.78
CA PRO A 175 14.86 10.29 16.34
C PRO A 175 13.76 10.60 17.38
N GLU A 176 13.66 11.85 17.79
CA GLU A 176 12.61 12.32 18.69
C GLU A 176 11.20 12.10 18.07
N PRO A 177 10.35 11.25 18.68
CA PRO A 177 9.10 10.78 18.08
C PRO A 177 8.01 11.84 17.99
N TRP A 178 8.13 12.94 18.74
CA TRP A 178 7.24 14.10 18.66
C TRP A 178 7.60 15.07 17.52
N ALA A 179 8.77 14.93 16.89
CA ALA A 179 9.22 15.76 15.77
C ALA A 179 8.72 15.19 14.42
N VAL A 180 7.46 14.74 14.39
CA VAL A 180 6.83 14.11 13.22
C VAL A 180 5.86 15.09 12.56
N ASN A 181 6.09 15.37 11.27
CA ASN A 181 5.11 16.03 10.41
C ASN A 181 4.44 14.99 9.51
N TRP A 182 3.49 15.43 8.66
CA TRP A 182 2.74 14.52 7.80
C TRP A 182 3.64 13.68 6.88
N ILE A 183 4.62 14.30 6.21
CA ILE A 183 5.55 13.61 5.30
C ILE A 183 6.40 12.59 6.05
N THR A 184 6.87 12.93 7.25
CA THR A 184 7.65 12.02 8.10
C THR A 184 6.79 10.83 8.54
N ALA A 185 5.55 11.06 8.95
CA ALA A 185 4.63 9.99 9.36
C ALA A 185 4.34 9.03 8.19
N TYR A 186 4.10 9.58 7.00
CA TYR A 186 3.94 8.81 5.76
C TYR A 186 5.22 8.02 5.39
N ALA A 187 6.39 8.61 5.61
CA ALA A 187 7.66 7.89 5.40
C ALA A 187 7.84 6.74 6.41
N VAL A 188 7.37 6.90 7.65
CA VAL A 188 7.39 5.85 8.69
C VAL A 188 6.48 4.69 8.29
N THR A 189 5.24 4.96 7.86
CA THR A 189 4.28 3.91 7.47
C THR A 189 4.84 3.07 6.32
N HIS A 190 5.32 3.72 5.26
CA HIS A 190 5.94 3.05 4.12
C HIS A 190 7.21 2.28 4.47
N THR A 191 8.03 2.78 5.41
CA THR A 191 9.20 2.01 5.88
C THR A 191 8.76 0.68 6.47
N VAL A 192 7.74 0.68 7.33
CA VAL A 192 7.21 -0.56 7.91
C VAL A 192 6.55 -1.44 6.85
N PHE A 193 5.74 -0.87 5.95
CA PHE A 193 5.08 -1.63 4.88
C PHE A 193 6.07 -2.39 4.02
N HIS A 194 7.18 -1.75 3.64
CA HIS A 194 8.16 -2.38 2.77
C HIS A 194 9.08 -3.36 3.49
N LEU A 195 9.42 -3.10 4.76
CA LEU A 195 10.21 -4.05 5.57
C LEU A 195 9.43 -5.31 5.92
N THR A 196 8.12 -5.18 6.16
CA THR A 196 7.27 -6.31 6.57
C THR A 196 6.55 -7.01 5.41
N ASP A 197 6.83 -6.58 4.17
CA ASP A 197 6.05 -6.96 2.98
C ASP A 197 4.54 -6.87 3.23
N TRP A 198 4.07 -5.74 3.75
CA TRP A 198 2.66 -5.51 4.08
C TRP A 198 2.11 -6.60 5.00
N GLY A 199 2.84 -6.89 6.09
CA GLY A 199 2.48 -7.88 7.11
C GLY A 199 2.68 -9.36 6.75
N ALA A 200 3.19 -9.69 5.56
CA ALA A 200 3.52 -11.07 5.21
C ALA A 200 4.82 -11.58 5.85
N ASP A 201 5.73 -10.67 6.19
CA ASP A 201 6.98 -10.95 6.88
C ASP A 201 7.16 -10.01 8.09
N PRO A 202 6.42 -10.22 9.21
CA PRO A 202 6.53 -9.35 10.38
C PRO A 202 7.95 -9.28 10.96
N GLY A 203 8.76 -10.33 10.78
CA GLY A 203 10.15 -10.40 11.23
C GLY A 203 11.14 -9.61 10.36
N GLY A 204 10.69 -9.06 9.22
CA GLY A 204 11.50 -8.19 8.36
C GLY A 204 11.76 -6.81 8.96
N LEU A 205 11.00 -6.39 9.98
CA LEU A 205 11.27 -5.18 10.76
C LEU A 205 12.31 -5.47 11.87
N PRO A 206 13.47 -4.80 11.90
CA PRO A 206 14.46 -5.02 12.95
C PRO A 206 13.87 -4.81 14.36
N PRO A 207 14.23 -5.65 15.36
CA PRO A 207 13.62 -5.61 16.69
C PRO A 207 13.64 -4.23 17.35
N GLU A 208 14.73 -3.48 17.18
CA GLU A 208 14.87 -2.14 17.74
C GLU A 208 13.96 -1.10 17.08
N LEU A 209 13.57 -1.31 15.82
CA LEU A 209 12.56 -0.50 15.13
C LEU A 209 11.16 -0.93 15.53
N ALA A 210 10.92 -2.24 15.67
CA ALA A 210 9.64 -2.78 16.15
C ALA A 210 9.31 -2.24 17.55
N ASP A 211 10.30 -2.21 18.46
CA ASP A 211 10.14 -1.63 19.80
C ASP A 211 9.81 -0.14 19.75
N TYR A 212 10.54 0.63 18.94
CA TYR A 212 10.30 2.07 18.78
C TYR A 212 8.90 2.35 18.22
N VAL A 213 8.49 1.64 17.16
CA VAL A 213 7.15 1.76 16.57
C VAL A 213 6.10 1.39 17.60
N ARG A 214 6.23 0.25 18.28
CA ARG A 214 5.26 -0.22 19.28
C ARG A 214 5.07 0.78 20.43
N THR A 215 6.13 1.46 20.85
CA THR A 215 6.06 2.48 21.91
C THR A 215 5.31 3.73 21.46
N TRP A 216 5.50 4.19 20.21
CA TRP A 216 5.01 5.51 19.77
C TRP A 216 3.77 5.47 18.88
N LEU A 217 3.45 4.32 18.30
CA LEU A 217 2.28 4.13 17.44
C LEU A 217 0.97 4.59 18.09
N PRO A 218 0.66 4.29 19.37
CA PRO A 218 -0.56 4.78 20.00
C PRO A 218 -0.65 6.32 20.01
N VAL A 219 0.47 6.99 20.30
CA VAL A 219 0.55 8.45 20.37
C VAL A 219 0.39 9.07 18.99
N TRP A 220 1.04 8.51 17.97
CA TRP A 220 0.87 9.00 16.60
C TRP A 220 -0.57 8.82 16.10
N ILE A 221 -1.21 7.69 16.40
CA ILE A 221 -2.62 7.48 16.08
C ILE A 221 -3.49 8.55 16.78
N ASP A 222 -3.28 8.80 18.08
CA ASP A 222 -4.04 9.81 18.82
C ASP A 222 -3.90 11.21 18.20
N VAL A 223 -2.67 11.62 17.87
CA VAL A 223 -2.41 12.93 17.23
C VAL A 223 -3.11 13.05 15.88
N TRP A 224 -2.99 12.06 15.00
CA TRP A 224 -3.59 12.15 13.66
C TRP A 224 -5.11 12.00 13.66
N ARG A 225 -5.67 11.30 14.66
CA ARG A 225 -7.11 11.30 14.93
C ARG A 225 -7.59 12.67 15.38
N GLU A 226 -6.85 13.35 16.26
CA GLU A 226 -7.19 14.70 16.73
C GLU A 226 -7.15 15.73 15.58
N VAL A 227 -6.14 15.64 14.71
CA VAL A 227 -6.03 16.48 13.50
C VAL A 227 -7.09 16.11 12.46
N GLY A 228 -7.67 14.91 12.54
CA GLY A 228 -8.64 14.42 11.57
C GLY A 228 -8.02 13.98 10.24
N GLN A 229 -6.78 13.49 10.24
CA GLN A 229 -6.09 12.95 9.06
C GLN A 229 -6.32 11.43 8.98
N TRP A 230 -7.52 11.03 8.55
CA TRP A 230 -7.99 9.64 8.59
C TRP A 230 -7.26 8.69 7.65
N ASP A 231 -6.73 9.22 6.55
CA ASP A 231 -5.81 8.50 5.66
C ASP A 231 -4.60 7.94 6.43
N LEU A 232 -3.88 8.83 7.11
CA LEU A 232 -2.70 8.48 7.87
C LEU A 232 -3.01 7.65 9.12
N VAL A 233 -4.15 7.89 9.78
CA VAL A 233 -4.63 7.02 10.85
C VAL A 233 -4.80 5.59 10.34
N THR A 234 -5.41 5.42 9.16
CA THR A 234 -5.65 4.10 8.57
C THR A 234 -4.35 3.42 8.15
N GLU A 235 -3.38 4.16 7.62
CA GLU A 235 -2.03 3.63 7.38
C GLU A 235 -1.34 3.16 8.67
N LEU A 236 -1.48 3.91 9.77
CA LEU A 236 -0.93 3.51 11.07
C LEU A 236 -1.62 2.24 11.62
N LEU A 237 -2.88 1.97 11.27
CA LEU A 237 -3.51 0.68 11.56
C LEU A 237 -2.85 -0.47 10.79
N ILE A 238 -2.44 -0.24 9.52
CA ILE A 238 -1.66 -1.22 8.74
C ILE A 238 -0.31 -1.46 9.42
N VAL A 239 0.37 -0.41 9.89
CA VAL A 239 1.63 -0.52 10.65
C VAL A 239 1.43 -1.42 11.88
N GLY A 240 0.40 -1.14 12.69
CA GLY A 240 0.07 -1.93 13.87
C GLY A 240 -0.26 -3.39 13.56
N ALA A 241 -0.92 -3.67 12.43
CA ALA A 241 -1.23 -5.03 12.00
C ALA A 241 -0.02 -5.80 11.43
N SER A 242 0.97 -5.09 10.88
CA SER A 242 2.09 -5.69 10.13
C SER A 242 3.29 -6.10 11.00
N ILE A 243 3.38 -5.62 12.23
CA ILE A 243 4.49 -5.94 13.15
C ILE A 243 4.29 -7.30 13.85
N GLU A 244 5.39 -7.86 14.38
CA GLU A 244 5.43 -9.20 14.98
C GLU A 244 4.45 -9.36 16.14
N ASP A 245 4.42 -8.38 17.04
CA ASP A 245 3.44 -8.22 18.11
C ASP A 245 2.41 -7.15 17.72
N PRO A 246 1.26 -7.54 17.14
CA PRO A 246 0.36 -6.57 16.54
C PRO A 246 -0.26 -5.62 17.56
N TYR A 247 -0.42 -4.36 17.15
CA TYR A 247 -1.14 -3.35 17.92
C TYR A 247 -2.60 -3.27 17.44
N PHE A 248 -3.52 -3.71 18.29
CA PHE A 248 -4.97 -3.75 18.00
C PHE A 248 -5.78 -3.12 19.13
N ARG A 249 -5.72 -1.79 19.25
CA ARG A 249 -6.60 -1.03 20.16
C ARG A 249 -8.00 -0.88 19.54
N PRO A 250 -9.06 -1.48 20.12
CA PRO A 250 -10.40 -1.48 19.53
C PRO A 250 -10.92 -0.11 19.11
N GLU A 251 -10.66 0.90 19.93
CA GLU A 251 -11.17 2.25 19.76
C GLU A 251 -10.62 2.94 18.50
N ASP A 252 -9.44 2.54 18.02
CA ASP A 252 -8.84 3.09 16.79
C ASP A 252 -9.51 2.49 15.55
N TRP A 253 -9.78 1.18 15.57
CA TRP A 253 -10.45 0.47 14.48
C TRP A 253 -11.92 0.86 14.36
N GLU A 254 -12.61 0.98 15.50
CA GLU A 254 -14.01 1.41 15.54
C GLU A 254 -14.16 2.86 15.07
N ALA A 255 -13.19 3.73 15.33
CA ALA A 255 -13.23 5.11 14.85
C ALA A 255 -13.19 5.19 13.31
N VAL A 256 -12.27 4.47 12.66
CA VAL A 256 -12.21 4.44 11.19
C VAL A 256 -13.45 3.75 10.60
N ALA A 257 -13.89 2.64 11.21
CA ALA A 257 -15.09 1.94 10.74
C ALA A 257 -16.37 2.81 10.87
N ALA A 258 -16.45 3.69 11.88
CA ALA A 258 -17.59 4.59 12.06
C ALA A 258 -17.64 5.73 11.02
N LEU A 259 -16.50 6.10 10.43
CA LEU A 259 -16.42 7.10 9.35
C LEU A 259 -16.76 6.53 7.99
N GLN A 260 -16.68 5.21 7.83
CA GLN A 260 -16.97 4.57 6.57
C GLN A 260 -18.44 4.74 6.21
N HIS A 261 -18.69 5.39 5.07
CA HIS A 261 -20.02 5.58 4.52
C HIS A 261 -20.67 4.24 4.14
N GLU A 262 -21.99 4.25 3.94
CA GLU A 262 -22.73 3.04 3.56
C GLU A 262 -22.30 2.48 2.20
N ASP A 263 -21.88 3.35 1.27
CA ASP A 263 -21.34 2.96 -0.04
C ASP A 263 -19.92 2.39 0.04
N GLY A 264 -19.26 2.50 1.20
CA GLY A 264 -17.92 2.02 1.48
C GLY A 264 -16.80 3.04 1.36
N LEU A 265 -17.12 4.29 1.01
CA LEU A 265 -16.17 5.40 1.03
C LEU A 265 -15.65 5.62 2.46
N VAL A 266 -14.35 5.91 2.57
CA VAL A 266 -13.71 6.34 3.82
C VAL A 266 -13.13 7.72 3.54
N PRO A 267 -13.58 8.79 4.21
CA PRO A 267 -13.06 10.14 4.00
C PRO A 267 -11.56 10.22 4.31
N ARG A 268 -10.83 10.99 3.51
CA ARG A 268 -9.37 11.21 3.68
C ARG A 268 -9.05 11.97 4.95
N ASP A 269 -9.87 12.96 5.26
CA ASP A 269 -9.78 13.79 6.45
C ASP A 269 -11.17 14.25 6.90
N SER A 270 -11.21 15.18 7.86
CA SER A 270 -12.45 15.72 8.44
C SER A 270 -13.13 16.77 7.56
N ASP A 271 -12.59 17.10 6.38
CA ASP A 271 -13.25 18.02 5.47
C ASP A 271 -14.51 17.38 4.87
N PRO A 272 -15.51 18.18 4.47
CA PRO A 272 -16.72 17.65 3.83
C PRO A 272 -16.39 16.88 2.55
N VAL A 273 -17.03 15.72 2.38
CA VAL A 273 -16.94 14.92 1.15
C VAL A 273 -17.81 15.58 0.06
N ASP A 274 -17.24 15.80 -1.11
CA ASP A 274 -17.98 16.34 -2.26
C ASP A 274 -19.08 15.36 -2.74
N ASP A 275 -20.05 15.84 -3.50
CA ASP A 275 -21.09 15.01 -4.10
C ASP A 275 -20.73 14.60 -5.55
N ASP A 276 -19.82 15.32 -6.21
CA ASP A 276 -19.32 14.97 -7.54
C ASP A 276 -18.55 13.64 -7.50
N PRO A 277 -18.96 12.61 -8.27
CA PRO A 277 -18.34 11.30 -8.23
C PRO A 277 -16.83 11.30 -8.55
N GLN A 278 -16.39 12.16 -9.48
CA GLN A 278 -14.97 12.20 -9.87
C GLN A 278 -14.13 12.87 -8.79
N GLN A 279 -14.61 13.96 -8.20
CA GLN A 279 -13.95 14.65 -7.09
C GLN A 279 -13.88 13.73 -5.87
N ARG A 280 -14.99 13.07 -5.50
CA ARG A 280 -15.03 12.04 -4.44
C ARG A 280 -13.99 10.96 -4.64
N PHE A 281 -13.89 10.45 -5.87
CA PHE A 281 -12.92 9.41 -6.19
C PHE A 281 -11.49 9.91 -6.03
N THR A 282 -11.19 11.06 -6.64
CA THR A 282 -9.86 11.67 -6.64
C THR A 282 -9.38 11.96 -5.23
N ASP A 283 -10.24 12.48 -4.36
CA ASP A 283 -9.86 12.94 -3.03
C ASP A 283 -9.79 11.83 -1.98
N HIS A 284 -10.50 10.71 -2.18
CA HIS A 284 -10.69 9.70 -1.13
C HIS A 284 -10.35 8.27 -1.53
N GLN A 285 -10.08 7.98 -2.81
CA GLN A 285 -9.76 6.61 -3.23
C GLN A 285 -8.56 6.02 -2.48
N HIS A 286 -7.52 6.83 -2.21
CA HIS A 286 -6.35 6.37 -1.47
C HIS A 286 -6.74 5.83 -0.09
N THR A 287 -7.55 6.60 0.65
CA THR A 287 -8.03 6.23 1.98
C THR A 287 -8.90 4.97 1.96
N VAL A 288 -9.70 4.80 0.91
CA VAL A 288 -10.46 3.56 0.70
C VAL A 288 -9.53 2.37 0.43
N VAL A 289 -8.46 2.55 -0.36
CA VAL A 289 -7.44 1.51 -0.57
C VAL A 289 -6.78 1.10 0.74
N VAL A 290 -6.30 2.04 1.54
CA VAL A 290 -5.64 1.70 2.81
C VAL A 290 -6.62 1.07 3.80
N ALA A 291 -7.90 1.44 3.79
CA ALA A 291 -8.93 0.78 4.61
C ALA A 291 -9.16 -0.68 4.19
N ALA A 292 -9.19 -0.95 2.88
CA ALA A 292 -9.29 -2.31 2.35
C ALA A 292 -8.09 -3.17 2.76
N VAL A 293 -6.89 -2.59 2.67
CA VAL A 293 -5.61 -3.24 3.02
C VAL A 293 -5.51 -3.48 4.53
N ALA A 294 -5.79 -2.46 5.37
CA ALA A 294 -5.76 -2.56 6.83
C ALA A 294 -6.64 -3.70 7.33
N GLY A 295 -7.91 -3.70 6.91
CA GLY A 295 -8.85 -4.74 7.31
C GLY A 295 -8.43 -6.13 6.85
N SER A 296 -7.86 -6.25 5.64
CA SER A 296 -7.42 -7.53 5.08
C SER A 296 -6.21 -8.10 5.82
N ILE A 297 -5.19 -7.28 6.07
CA ILE A 297 -4.00 -7.70 6.83
C ILE A 297 -4.38 -8.09 8.25
N ALA A 298 -5.21 -7.29 8.94
CA ALA A 298 -5.65 -7.63 10.30
C ALA A 298 -6.41 -8.97 10.34
N LEU A 299 -7.30 -9.23 9.38
CA LEU A 299 -8.00 -10.52 9.28
C LEU A 299 -7.04 -11.67 8.96
N ALA A 300 -6.05 -11.46 8.09
CA ALA A 300 -5.04 -12.46 7.77
C ALA A 300 -4.23 -12.86 9.01
N ARG A 301 -3.81 -11.87 9.80
CA ARG A 301 -3.13 -12.07 11.09
C ARG A 301 -4.01 -12.80 12.11
N ALA A 302 -5.32 -12.60 12.07
CA ALA A 302 -6.28 -13.36 12.89
C ALA A 302 -6.37 -14.85 12.49
N GLY A 303 -6.22 -15.11 11.19
CA GLY A 303 -6.40 -16.42 10.55
C GLY A 303 -5.16 -17.31 10.52
N GLN A 304 -3.95 -16.75 10.70
CA GLN A 304 -2.65 -17.45 10.78
C GLN A 304 -2.48 -18.26 12.10
N ARG A 305 -3.55 -18.90 12.57
CA ARG A 305 -3.52 -19.84 13.69
C ARG A 305 -2.78 -21.12 13.32
#